data_AF-A0A967HB74-F1
#
_entry.id   AF-A0A967HB74-F1
#
_cell.length_a   1.000
_cell.length_b   1.000
_cell.length_c   1.000
_cell.angle_alpha   90.00
_cell.angle_beta   90.00
_cell.angle_gamma   90.00
#
_symmetry.space_group_name_H-M   'P 1'
#
loop_
_entity.id
_entity.type
_entity.pdbx_description
1 polymer ?
#
loop_
_entity_poly.entity_id
_entity_poly.type
_entity_poly.pdbx_seq_one_letter_code
_entity_poly.pdbx_strand_id
1 'polypeptide(L)'
;DVDYINAHGTSTPANDVNETLAVKAVFGDAARDLVMGSTKSMTGHLLGAAGGVEAIITALVTRHGRIPPTINFETPDPACDLDYAHNEVRERPVRAALTNSFGFGGHNVCLAIRRWED
;
A
#
# COMPACT_ATOMS: atom_id res chain seq x y z
N ASP A 1 -8.58 5.27 -11.41
CA ASP A 1 -7.93 6.54 -11.02
C ASP A 1 -6.77 6.38 -10.06
N VAL A 2 -6.82 5.42 -9.13
CA VAL A 2 -5.67 5.06 -8.29
C VAL A 2 -4.79 4.06 -9.04
N ASP A 3 -3.48 4.22 -8.98
CA ASP A 3 -2.50 3.34 -9.62
C ASP A 3 -1.67 2.52 -8.60
N TYR A 4 -1.60 2.98 -7.35
CA TYR A 4 -0.82 2.35 -6.28
C TYR A 4 -1.45 2.57 -4.90
N ILE A 5 -1.34 1.58 -4.01
CA ILE A 5 -1.69 1.71 -2.59
C ILE A 5 -0.47 1.35 -1.75
N ASN A 6 -0.01 2.29 -0.92
CA ASN A 6 0.87 2.00 0.20
C ASN A 6 -0.01 1.57 1.39
N ALA A 7 -0.11 0.26 1.56
CA ALA A 7 -0.96 -0.36 2.56
C ALA A 7 -0.52 -0.03 3.99
N HIS A 8 -1.45 -0.13 4.94
CA HIS A 8 -1.09 -0.15 6.34
C HIS A 8 -0.23 -1.38 6.66
N GLY A 9 -0.58 -2.56 6.12
CA GLY A 9 0.28 -3.74 5.98
C GLY A 9 1.20 -4.01 7.18
N THR A 10 0.62 -4.30 8.34
CA THR A 10 1.34 -4.46 9.61
C THR A 10 1.97 -5.85 9.78
N SER A 11 1.82 -6.74 8.81
CA SER A 11 2.26 -8.14 8.90
C SER A 11 1.51 -8.93 9.98
N THR A 12 0.32 -8.47 10.37
CA THR A 12 -0.56 -9.19 11.29
C THR A 12 -1.67 -9.89 10.51
N PRO A 13 -2.03 -11.15 10.86
CA PRO A 13 -3.04 -11.90 10.11
C PRO A 13 -4.37 -11.15 10.00
N ALA A 14 -4.77 -10.46 11.06
CA ALA A 14 -6.02 -9.70 11.08
C ALA A 14 -5.96 -8.45 10.18
N ASN A 15 -4.86 -7.69 10.18
CA ASN A 15 -4.78 -6.47 9.37
C ASN A 15 -4.75 -6.78 7.88
N ASP A 16 -3.83 -7.64 7.46
CA ASP A 16 -3.46 -7.76 6.04
C ASP A 16 -4.61 -8.37 5.22
N VAL A 17 -5.33 -9.33 5.82
CA VAL A 17 -6.56 -9.88 5.24
C VAL A 17 -7.67 -8.83 5.18
N ASN A 18 -7.93 -8.11 6.28
CA ASN A 18 -9.00 -7.10 6.30
C ASN A 18 -8.73 -5.94 5.35
N GLU A 19 -7.47 -5.50 5.23
CA GLU A 19 -7.08 -4.45 4.32
C GLU A 19 -7.20 -4.91 2.85
N THR A 20 -6.81 -6.15 2.54
CA THR A 20 -7.05 -6.74 1.21
C THR A 20 -8.53 -6.77 0.88
N LEU A 21 -9.37 -7.23 1.81
CA LEU A 21 -10.83 -7.26 1.63
C LEU A 21 -11.42 -5.85 1.47
N ALA A 22 -10.94 -4.87 2.22
CA ALA A 22 -11.37 -3.48 2.11
C ALA A 22 -11.03 -2.90 0.73
N VAL A 23 -9.83 -3.14 0.21
CA VAL A 23 -9.44 -2.72 -1.13
C VAL A 23 -10.32 -3.39 -2.20
N LYS A 24 -10.56 -4.70 -2.10
CA LYS A 24 -11.48 -5.40 -3.01
C LYS A 24 -12.91 -4.88 -2.93
N ALA A 25 -13.39 -4.52 -1.74
CA ALA A 25 -14.74 -3.97 -1.57
C ALA A 25 -14.89 -2.58 -2.20
N VAL A 26 -13.84 -1.74 -2.15
CA VAL A 26 -13.86 -0.39 -2.71
C VAL A 26 -13.64 -0.40 -4.22
N PHE A 27 -12.70 -1.19 -4.72
CA PHE A 27 -12.29 -1.17 -6.13
C PHE A 27 -12.94 -2.27 -7.00
N GLY A 28 -13.59 -3.26 -6.39
CA GLY A 28 -14.18 -4.38 -7.12
C GLY A 28 -13.14 -5.14 -7.94
N ASP A 29 -13.48 -5.49 -9.18
CA ASP A 29 -12.57 -6.22 -10.08
C ASP A 29 -11.28 -5.44 -10.39
N ALA A 30 -11.34 -4.10 -10.40
CA ALA A 30 -10.18 -3.26 -10.66
C ALA A 30 -9.11 -3.39 -9.57
N ALA A 31 -9.43 -3.93 -8.39
CA ALA A 31 -8.45 -4.21 -7.34
C ALA A 31 -7.30 -5.12 -7.82
N ARG A 32 -7.56 -6.01 -8.79
CA ARG A 32 -6.55 -6.93 -9.33
C ARG A 32 -5.55 -6.28 -10.29
N ASP A 33 -5.87 -5.09 -10.80
CA ASP A 33 -4.98 -4.33 -11.68
C ASP A 33 -4.11 -3.30 -10.91
N LEU A 34 -4.39 -3.13 -9.61
CA LEU A 34 -3.64 -2.26 -8.70
C LEU A 34 -2.43 -2.99 -8.13
N VAL A 35 -1.36 -2.22 -7.89
CA VAL A 35 -0.26 -2.65 -7.03
C VAL A 35 -0.53 -2.12 -5.62
N MET A 36 -0.45 -3.00 -4.62
CA MET A 36 -0.68 -2.67 -3.21
C MET A 36 0.48 -3.18 -2.34
N GLY A 37 1.48 -2.35 -2.07
CA GLY A 37 2.68 -2.75 -1.29
C GLY A 37 2.64 -2.29 0.16
N SER A 38 3.52 -2.85 1.00
CA SER A 38 3.78 -2.34 2.36
C SER A 38 5.26 -2.07 2.59
N THR A 39 5.61 -0.82 2.83
CA THR A 39 6.98 -0.43 3.18
C THR A 39 7.37 -0.80 4.61
N LYS A 40 6.41 -1.17 5.47
CA LYS A 40 6.70 -1.71 6.82
C LYS A 40 7.49 -3.01 6.77
N SER A 41 7.45 -3.74 5.65
CA SER A 41 8.33 -4.88 5.39
C SER A 41 9.82 -4.53 5.52
N MET A 42 10.20 -3.26 5.26
CA MET A 42 11.56 -2.75 5.40
C MET A 42 11.76 -1.89 6.64
N THR A 43 10.80 -1.02 6.96
CA THR A 43 10.96 -0.02 8.02
C THR A 43 10.53 -0.50 9.40
N GLY A 44 9.82 -1.63 9.47
CA GLY A 44 9.02 -2.00 10.64
C GLY A 44 7.86 -1.04 10.87
N HIS A 45 7.09 -1.28 11.93
CA HIS A 45 5.94 -0.45 12.27
C HIS A 45 6.31 0.70 13.21
N LEU A 46 6.42 1.91 12.65
CA LEU A 46 6.81 3.13 13.38
C LEU A 46 5.67 3.79 14.19
N LEU A 47 4.60 3.05 14.50
CA LEU A 47 3.41 3.53 15.20
C LEU A 47 2.89 4.86 14.62
N GLY A 48 2.74 5.90 15.44
CA GLY A 48 2.24 7.21 15.00
C GLY A 48 3.11 7.90 13.94
N ALA A 49 4.38 7.55 13.81
CA ALA A 49 5.26 8.10 12.78
C ALA A 49 5.12 7.40 11.42
N ALA A 50 4.51 6.20 11.38
CA ALA A 50 4.39 5.39 10.17
C ALA A 50 3.67 6.16 9.05
N GLY A 51 2.52 6.78 9.34
CA GLY A 51 1.75 7.53 8.35
C GLY A 51 2.52 8.70 7.72
N GLY A 52 3.40 9.37 8.49
CA GLY A 52 4.24 10.45 7.96
C GLY A 52 5.33 9.95 7.01
N VAL A 53 6.04 8.89 7.40
CA VAL A 53 7.07 8.26 6.56
C VAL A 53 6.45 7.67 5.30
N GLU A 54 5.32 6.99 5.43
CA GLU A 54 4.60 6.34 4.33
C GLU A 54 3.99 7.37 3.36
N ALA A 55 3.52 8.52 3.86
CA ALA A 55 3.07 9.62 3.01
C ALA A 55 4.21 10.21 2.17
N ILE A 56 5.40 10.40 2.75
CA ILE A 56 6.59 10.87 2.02
C ILE A 56 6.97 9.87 0.92
N ILE A 57 7.03 8.58 1.27
CA ILE A 57 7.31 7.51 0.30
C ILE A 57 6.28 7.53 -0.82
N THR A 58 4.99 7.59 -0.48
CA THR A 58 3.89 7.59 -1.46
C THR A 58 3.97 8.80 -2.40
N ALA A 59 4.31 9.98 -1.88
CA ALA A 59 4.57 11.16 -2.72
C ALA A 59 5.74 10.94 -3.68
N LEU A 60 6.85 10.36 -3.22
CA LEU A 60 8.00 10.00 -4.08
C LEU A 60 7.62 8.97 -5.14
N VAL A 61 6.75 8.00 -4.81
CA VAL A 61 6.22 7.04 -5.79
C VAL A 61 5.47 7.77 -6.91
N THR A 62 4.55 8.70 -6.58
CA THR A 62 3.83 9.46 -7.62
C THR A 62 4.75 10.32 -8.49
N ARG A 63 5.87 10.81 -7.92
CA ARG A 63 6.87 11.60 -8.65
C ARG A 63 7.73 10.75 -9.58
N HIS A 64 8.19 9.60 -9.12
CA HIS A 64 9.22 8.81 -9.80
C HIS A 64 8.68 7.59 -10.55
N GLY A 65 7.46 7.15 -10.27
CA GLY A 65 6.89 5.93 -10.85
C GLY A 65 7.63 4.65 -10.44
N ARG A 66 8.28 4.65 -9.26
CA ARG A 66 9.03 3.52 -8.72
C ARG A 66 8.42 3.10 -7.39
N ILE A 67 7.67 2.01 -7.41
CA ILE A 67 6.97 1.45 -6.25
C ILE A 67 7.94 0.54 -5.47
N PRO A 68 8.17 0.78 -4.16
CA PRO A 68 9.04 -0.06 -3.36
C PRO A 68 8.50 -1.50 -3.24
N PRO A 69 9.39 -2.49 -3.06
CA PRO A 69 8.95 -3.86 -2.83
C PRO A 69 8.32 -4.03 -1.45
N THR A 70 7.41 -5.00 -1.36
CA THR A 70 7.15 -5.68 -0.09
C THR A 70 8.17 -6.82 0.03
N ILE A 71 9.21 -6.62 0.84
CA ILE A 71 10.29 -7.60 1.02
C ILE A 71 9.88 -8.75 1.96
N ASN A 72 10.67 -9.82 1.97
CA ASN A 72 10.45 -11.02 2.78
C ASN A 72 9.17 -11.80 2.40
N PHE A 73 8.69 -11.65 1.17
CA PHE A 73 7.56 -12.42 0.68
C PHE A 73 8.03 -13.80 0.19
N GLU A 74 7.46 -14.88 0.75
CA GLU A 74 7.84 -16.24 0.39
C GLU A 74 6.64 -17.09 -0.06
N THR A 75 5.63 -17.21 0.80
CA THR A 75 4.47 -18.08 0.57
C THR A 75 3.20 -17.24 0.44
N PRO A 76 2.49 -17.31 -0.70
CA PRO A 76 1.22 -16.62 -0.88
C PRO A 76 0.14 -17.12 0.09
N ASP A 77 -0.63 -16.19 0.67
CA ASP A 77 -1.83 -16.49 1.43
C ASP A 77 -3.06 -16.38 0.50
N PRO A 78 -3.92 -17.41 0.38
CA PRO A 78 -5.13 -17.35 -0.45
C PRO A 78 -6.10 -16.21 -0.08
N ALA A 79 -6.07 -15.71 1.15
CA ALA A 79 -6.88 -14.58 1.60
C ALA A 79 -6.28 -13.21 1.19
N CYS A 80 -5.00 -13.19 0.83
CA CYS A 80 -4.26 -12.03 0.34
C CYS A 80 -3.85 -12.28 -1.12
N ASP A 81 -4.78 -12.04 -2.06
CA ASP A 81 -4.68 -12.44 -3.47
C ASP A 81 -4.43 -11.28 -4.47
N LEU A 82 -3.87 -10.15 -4.02
CA LEU A 82 -3.53 -8.99 -4.87
C LEU A 82 -2.04 -8.97 -5.24
N ASP A 83 -1.62 -8.03 -6.11
CA ASP A 83 -0.19 -7.79 -6.38
C ASP A 83 0.41 -6.91 -5.28
N TYR A 84 1.21 -7.51 -4.40
CA TYR A 84 1.85 -6.79 -3.29
C TYR A 84 3.27 -6.29 -3.59
N ALA A 85 3.68 -6.22 -4.86
CA ALA A 85 5.07 -5.87 -5.25
C ALA A 85 6.11 -6.77 -4.55
N HIS A 86 5.98 -8.09 -4.72
CA HIS A 86 6.80 -9.08 -4.02
C HIS A 86 8.29 -8.95 -4.35
N ASN A 87 9.10 -8.62 -3.34
CA ASN A 87 10.58 -8.63 -3.34
C ASN A 87 11.32 -7.77 -4.38
N GLU A 88 10.63 -7.21 -5.37
CA GLU A 88 11.21 -6.41 -6.45
C GLU A 88 10.50 -5.06 -6.61
N VAL A 89 11.26 -4.04 -7.00
CA VAL A 89 10.71 -2.72 -7.33
C VAL A 89 9.81 -2.86 -8.55
N ARG A 90 8.63 -2.23 -8.51
CA ARG A 90 7.74 -2.10 -9.69
C ARG A 90 7.89 -0.72 -10.30
N GLU A 91 8.25 -0.65 -11.57
CA GLU A 91 8.32 0.61 -12.31
C GLU A 91 7.09 0.77 -13.22
N ARG A 92 6.29 1.80 -12.94
CA ARG A 92 5.12 2.18 -13.75
C ARG A 92 4.74 3.63 -13.50
N PRO A 93 4.07 4.32 -14.45
CA PRO A 93 3.45 5.59 -14.16
C PRO A 93 2.46 5.46 -12.99
N VAL A 94 2.59 6.33 -11.99
CA VAL A 94 1.67 6.44 -10.85
C VAL A 94 1.14 7.87 -10.81
N ARG A 95 -0.08 8.08 -11.28
CA ARG A 95 -0.75 9.39 -11.29
C ARG A 95 -1.41 9.68 -9.97
N ALA A 96 -2.05 8.70 -9.35
CA ALA A 96 -2.57 8.81 -8.00
C ALA A 96 -2.26 7.57 -7.17
N ALA A 97 -1.97 7.79 -5.90
CA ALA A 97 -1.70 6.75 -4.93
C ALA A 97 -2.43 7.00 -3.61
N LEU A 98 -2.74 5.92 -2.90
CA LEU A 98 -3.29 5.96 -1.56
C LEU A 98 -2.24 5.55 -0.54
N THR A 99 -2.30 6.10 0.68
CA THR A 99 -1.54 5.60 1.83
C THR A 99 -2.48 5.39 3.01
N ASN A 100 -2.53 4.15 3.51
CA ASN A 100 -3.49 3.72 4.51
C ASN A 100 -2.88 3.67 5.92
N SER A 101 -3.69 4.00 6.92
CA SER A 101 -3.36 3.87 8.33
C SER A 101 -4.59 3.39 9.10
N PHE A 102 -4.60 2.11 9.47
CA PHE A 102 -5.69 1.42 10.17
C PHE A 102 -5.22 1.03 11.57
N GLY A 103 -5.18 2.04 12.43
CA GLY A 103 -4.57 1.93 13.76
C GLY A 103 -5.47 1.31 14.81
N PHE A 104 -4.85 0.90 15.92
CA PHE A 104 -5.55 0.49 17.13
C PHE A 104 -6.58 1.54 17.58
N GLY A 105 -7.66 1.10 18.23
CA GLY A 105 -8.78 1.98 18.60
C GLY A 105 -9.81 2.18 17.49
N GLY A 106 -9.65 1.50 16.34
CA GLY A 106 -10.57 1.60 15.21
C GLY A 106 -10.38 2.87 14.39
N HIS A 107 -9.19 3.47 14.43
CA HIS A 107 -8.89 4.69 13.71
C HIS A 107 -8.48 4.35 12.27
N ASN A 108 -9.33 4.69 11.31
CA ASN A 108 -9.09 4.43 9.89
C ASN A 108 -8.86 5.74 9.15
N VAL A 109 -7.68 5.89 8.54
CA VAL A 109 -7.30 7.08 7.76
C VAL A 109 -6.70 6.62 6.43
N CYS A 110 -7.08 7.30 5.35
CA CYS A 110 -6.51 7.13 4.03
C CYS A 110 -6.21 8.51 3.44
N LEU A 111 -4.97 8.75 3.03
CA LEU A 111 -4.61 9.95 2.27
C LEU A 111 -4.48 9.59 0.79
N ALA A 112 -5.06 10.41 -0.07
CA ALA A 112 -4.89 10.31 -1.52
C ALA A 112 -3.89 11.36 -1.98
N ILE A 113 -2.85 10.94 -2.68
CA ILE A 113 -1.78 11.78 -3.21
C ILE A 113 -1.78 11.64 -4.72
N ARG A 114 -1.91 12.75 -5.44
CA ARG A 114 -1.82 12.80 -6.90
C ARG A 114 -0.51 13.47 -7.31
N ARG A 115 0.10 12.97 -8.39
CA ARG A 115 1.21 13.63 -9.08
C ARG A 115 0.78 15.05 -9.47
N TRP A 116 1.64 16.03 -9.20
CA TRP A 116 1.45 17.40 -9.69
C TRP A 116 1.61 17.45 -11.22
N GLU A 117 0.68 18.14 -11.87
CA GLU A 117 0.65 18.43 -13.31
C GLU A 117 0.48 19.94 -13.43
N ASP A 118 1.30 20.60 -14.28
CA ASP A 118 1.25 22.06 -14.50
C ASP A 118 0.04 22.48 -15.36
#